data_AF-A0A936RQQ6-F1
#
_entry.id   AF-A0A936RQQ6-F1
#
_cell.length_a   1.000
_cell.length_b   1.000
_cell.length_c   1.000
_cell.angle_alpha   90.00
_cell.angle_beta   90.00
_cell.angle_gamma   90.00
#
_symmetry.space_group_name_H-M   'P 1'
#
loop_
_entity.id
_entity.type
_entity.pdbx_description
1 polymer ?
#
loop_
_entity_poly.entity_id
_entity_poly.type
_entity_poly.pdbx_seq_one_letter_code
_entity_poly.pdbx_strand_id
1 'polypeptide(L)'
;MKPATGIDLSAVLSRSRPALARAITLLENDRPGAAELMAELAPRCGHAHVVGITGAPGAGKSTLINALIGEFTKRGRSVAVVAVDPSSPISGGSILGDRLRMDEHGNRDDVFIRSVSSRGHLGGLSKTTGRVIDVFDAVGYDVVIVETVGAGQSEVEIRHFADSNIVVCPPGLGDEVQAIKAGILEIADLLVVNKADLPQAERTVLDLTTATHLRHRTDWQVKVLRTVATSGEGVPALVDAIEEHGRATGIGKRLKRAPSGPAPQATDEELFAQLRRWRTAGKGVALATVVKTWGSSPRPEGSHLAVEAGGAFVGSVSGGCIEGAVIGEAQAAIADGQPRLLEFGVSDERAWEVGLACGGRVQVFVERADDELIERLLAERAAKRAATVVTRLADGTQALVAGDEVSGELALTEAQREEVRRRLRSDKSGTLESSDGTLFARCYSQAPRMVIVGAVHITQALAPMAAMAGFEVVVVDPRRAFATAERLPGVTVTTEWPDEALARIGLDAQTAVVTLSHDPKLDDPALIAALQSQCFYIGALGSSRTHARRVARLTEAGLADALPRIHAPVGLDLGGRSPAEIAVSVIAQVIQARYSK
;
A
#
# COMPACT_ATOMS: atom_id res chain seq x y z
N MET A 1 32.97 -18.52 10.37
CA MET A 1 32.17 -17.30 10.66
C MET A 1 30.72 -17.71 10.77
N LYS A 2 30.03 -17.41 11.87
CA LYS A 2 28.57 -17.55 11.93
C LYS A 2 27.97 -16.43 11.05
N PRO A 3 27.03 -16.70 10.14
CA PRO A 3 26.44 -15.66 9.30
C PRO A 3 25.60 -14.71 10.16
N ALA A 4 25.58 -13.43 9.77
CA ALA A 4 24.91 -12.33 10.48
C ALA A 4 23.38 -12.51 10.65
N THR A 5 22.79 -13.49 9.97
CA THR A 5 21.35 -13.79 9.92
C THR A 5 20.86 -14.80 10.96
N GLY A 6 21.76 -15.52 11.64
CA GLY A 6 21.39 -16.61 12.56
C GLY A 6 20.71 -17.83 11.90
N ILE A 7 20.57 -17.83 10.57
CA ILE A 7 20.03 -18.93 9.76
C ILE A 7 21.17 -19.67 9.06
N ASP A 8 21.13 -21.00 9.12
CA ASP A 8 22.05 -21.86 8.38
C ASP A 8 21.57 -22.00 6.94
N LEU A 9 22.13 -21.18 6.03
CA LEU A 9 21.80 -21.20 4.61
C LEU A 9 22.04 -22.58 3.98
N SER A 10 23.07 -23.31 4.43
CA SER A 10 23.35 -24.65 3.87
C SER A 10 22.21 -25.63 4.17
N ALA A 11 21.65 -25.57 5.38
CA ALA A 11 20.50 -26.36 5.79
C ALA A 11 19.20 -25.93 5.07
N VAL A 12 19.05 -24.63 4.77
CA VAL A 12 17.92 -24.12 3.97
C VAL A 12 18.01 -24.66 2.54
N LEU A 13 19.17 -24.52 1.90
CA LEU A 13 19.41 -25.00 0.53
C LEU A 13 19.30 -26.52 0.41
N SER A 14 19.59 -27.28 1.48
CA SER A 14 19.40 -28.73 1.53
C SER A 14 17.95 -29.16 1.86
N ARG A 15 16.98 -28.24 1.83
CA ARG A 15 15.56 -28.45 2.19
C ARG A 15 15.32 -29.05 3.57
N SER A 16 16.17 -28.73 4.55
CA SER A 16 15.90 -29.15 5.93
C SER A 16 14.60 -28.51 6.41
N ARG A 17 13.58 -29.33 6.70
CA ARG A 17 12.24 -28.86 7.10
C ARG A 17 12.28 -27.85 8.26
N PRO A 18 13.04 -28.08 9.36
CA PRO A 18 13.19 -27.07 10.42
C PRO A 18 13.88 -25.78 9.96
N ALA A 19 14.86 -25.86 9.06
CA ALA A 19 15.56 -24.68 8.55
C ALA A 19 14.64 -23.85 7.65
N LEU A 20 13.88 -24.51 6.75
CA LEU A 20 12.86 -23.88 5.91
C LEU A 20 11.78 -23.20 6.75
N ALA A 21 11.25 -23.88 7.76
CA ALA A 21 10.24 -23.30 8.65
C ALA A 21 10.78 -22.06 9.39
N ARG A 22 12.05 -22.06 9.82
CA ARG A 22 12.70 -20.91 10.46
C ARG A 22 12.95 -19.77 9.47
N ALA A 23 13.41 -20.07 8.25
CA ALA A 23 13.58 -19.09 7.19
C ALA A 23 12.26 -18.39 6.85
N ILE A 24 11.19 -19.17 6.65
CA ILE A 24 9.85 -18.64 6.42
C ILE A 24 9.39 -17.79 7.60
N THR A 25 9.55 -18.26 8.85
CA THR A 25 9.16 -17.50 10.04
C THR A 25 9.92 -16.17 10.15
N LEU A 26 11.20 -16.14 9.77
CA LEU A 26 12.02 -14.93 9.75
C LEU A 26 11.50 -13.93 8.71
N LEU A 27 11.16 -14.40 7.50
CA LEU A 27 10.58 -13.59 6.44
C LEU A 27 9.17 -13.10 6.77
N GLU A 28 8.35 -13.96 7.37
CA GLU A 28 7.00 -13.60 7.80
C GLU A 28 7.06 -12.45 8.78
N ASN A 29 7.93 -12.49 9.78
CA ASN A 29 8.00 -11.48 10.83
C ASN A 29 8.92 -10.29 10.51
N ASP A 30 9.39 -10.17 9.27
CA ASP A 30 10.30 -9.11 8.79
C ASP A 30 11.46 -8.84 9.78
N ARG A 31 12.04 -9.92 10.31
CA ARG A 31 13.11 -9.83 11.31
C ARG A 31 14.42 -9.38 10.66
N PRO A 32 15.34 -8.75 11.41
CA PRO A 32 16.69 -8.48 10.93
C PRO A 32 17.34 -9.75 10.35
N GLY A 33 17.93 -9.67 9.16
CA GLY A 33 18.43 -10.83 8.40
C GLY A 33 17.56 -11.25 7.21
N ALA A 34 16.30 -10.77 7.11
CA ALA A 34 15.37 -11.14 6.05
C ALA A 34 15.81 -10.67 4.67
N ALA A 35 16.31 -9.43 4.58
CA ALA A 35 16.78 -8.86 3.33
C ALA A 35 18.03 -9.57 2.81
N GLU A 36 18.98 -9.87 3.71
CA GLU A 36 20.21 -10.60 3.36
C GLU A 36 19.90 -12.02 2.89
N LEU A 37 19.02 -12.74 3.60
CA LEU A 37 18.57 -14.07 3.18
C LEU A 37 17.94 -14.04 1.77
N MET A 38 17.07 -13.06 1.50
CA MET A 38 16.45 -12.93 0.18
C MET A 38 17.47 -12.59 -0.91
N ALA A 39 18.45 -11.74 -0.63
CA ALA A 39 19.52 -11.41 -1.57
C ALA A 39 20.39 -12.63 -1.91
N GLU A 40 20.63 -13.53 -0.95
CA GLU A 40 21.35 -14.79 -1.18
C GLU A 40 20.52 -15.79 -2.00
N LEU A 41 19.20 -15.84 -1.79
CA LEU A 41 18.31 -16.77 -2.50
C LEU A 41 17.94 -16.29 -3.92
N ALA A 42 17.85 -14.98 -4.15
CA ALA A 42 17.38 -14.40 -5.41
C ALA A 42 18.06 -14.94 -6.68
N PRO A 43 19.39 -15.17 -6.74
CA PRO A 43 20.05 -15.74 -7.93
C PRO A 43 19.64 -17.18 -8.26
N ARG A 44 18.92 -17.86 -7.36
CA ARG A 44 18.50 -19.26 -7.49
C ARG A 44 17.01 -19.40 -7.83
N CYS A 45 16.27 -18.30 -7.95
CA CYS A 45 14.85 -18.31 -8.30
C CYS A 45 14.64 -18.40 -9.82
N GLY A 46 13.44 -18.80 -10.23
CA GLY A 46 12.97 -18.85 -11.61
C GLY A 46 12.85 -20.26 -12.19
N HIS A 47 12.93 -21.29 -11.34
CA HIS A 47 12.93 -22.69 -11.76
C HIS A 47 11.64 -23.40 -11.41
N ALA A 48 10.97 -23.01 -10.33
CA ALA A 48 9.69 -23.58 -9.94
C ALA A 48 8.55 -23.09 -10.84
N HIS A 49 7.64 -24.00 -11.20
CA HIS A 49 6.37 -23.61 -11.78
C HIS A 49 5.40 -23.16 -10.68
N VAL A 50 5.12 -21.86 -10.62
CA VAL A 50 4.20 -21.32 -9.60
C VAL A 50 2.76 -21.35 -10.11
N VAL A 51 1.89 -22.05 -9.38
CA VAL A 51 0.49 -22.31 -9.75
C VAL A 51 -0.43 -21.66 -8.74
N GLY A 52 -1.19 -20.65 -9.16
CA GLY A 52 -2.17 -19.97 -8.34
C GLY A 52 -3.53 -20.62 -8.45
N ILE A 53 -4.19 -20.89 -7.31
CA ILE A 53 -5.53 -21.48 -7.25
C ILE A 53 -6.45 -20.55 -6.46
N THR A 54 -7.51 -20.09 -7.12
CA THR A 54 -8.55 -19.22 -6.54
C THR A 54 -9.95 -19.71 -6.90
N GLY A 55 -10.98 -19.12 -6.31
CA GLY A 55 -12.39 -19.42 -6.59
C GLY A 55 -13.27 -19.33 -5.35
N ALA A 56 -14.58 -19.38 -5.55
CA ALA A 56 -15.58 -19.18 -4.50
C ALA A 56 -15.41 -20.12 -3.28
N PRO A 57 -15.90 -19.74 -2.08
CA PRO A 57 -15.97 -20.63 -0.94
C PRO A 57 -16.79 -21.87 -1.29
N GLY A 58 -16.39 -23.04 -0.80
CA GLY A 58 -17.13 -24.28 -1.05
C GLY A 58 -16.96 -24.90 -2.44
N ALA A 59 -16.21 -24.26 -3.37
CA ALA A 59 -15.86 -24.84 -4.68
C ALA A 59 -14.97 -26.11 -4.60
N GLY A 60 -14.45 -26.42 -3.41
CA GLY A 60 -13.61 -27.61 -3.18
C GLY A 60 -12.12 -27.39 -3.49
N LYS A 61 -11.63 -26.14 -3.40
CA LYS A 61 -10.22 -25.78 -3.65
C LYS A 61 -9.22 -26.61 -2.84
N SER A 62 -9.36 -26.67 -1.52
CA SER A 62 -8.46 -27.44 -0.65
C SER A 62 -8.42 -28.92 -1.04
N THR A 63 -9.58 -29.52 -1.35
CA THR A 63 -9.67 -30.91 -1.79
C THR A 63 -8.98 -31.11 -3.15
N LEU A 64 -9.17 -30.17 -4.08
CA LEU A 64 -8.51 -30.21 -5.39
C LEU A 64 -6.99 -30.05 -5.27
N ILE A 65 -6.53 -29.17 -4.38
CA ILE A 65 -5.10 -29.00 -4.08
C ILE A 65 -4.49 -30.30 -3.55
N ASN A 66 -5.16 -30.98 -2.62
CA ASN A 66 -4.70 -32.28 -2.13
C ASN A 66 -4.57 -33.32 -3.25
N ALA A 67 -5.54 -33.37 -4.17
CA ALA A 67 -5.49 -34.27 -5.32
C ALA A 67 -4.35 -33.89 -6.29
N LEU A 68 -4.12 -32.59 -6.52
CA LEU A 68 -3.02 -32.09 -7.34
C LEU A 68 -1.65 -32.43 -6.75
N ILE A 69 -1.46 -32.29 -5.44
CA ILE A 69 -0.22 -32.72 -4.76
C ILE A 69 0.03 -34.21 -5.02
N GLY A 70 -1.01 -35.04 -4.85
CA GLY A 70 -0.94 -36.47 -5.12
C GLY A 70 -0.52 -36.79 -6.56
N GLU A 71 -1.07 -36.07 -7.54
CA GLU A 71 -0.76 -36.30 -8.95
C GLU A 71 0.64 -35.79 -9.36
N PHE A 72 1.03 -34.58 -8.93
CA PHE A 72 2.38 -34.05 -9.19
C PHE A 72 3.46 -34.95 -8.59
N THR A 73 3.26 -35.41 -7.37
CA THR A 73 4.24 -36.28 -6.70
C THR A 73 4.30 -37.67 -7.32
N LYS A 74 3.19 -38.23 -7.82
CA LYS A 74 3.21 -39.48 -8.64
C LYS A 74 4.06 -39.32 -9.90
N ARG A 75 4.12 -38.11 -10.46
CA ARG A 75 4.98 -37.75 -11.60
C ARG A 75 6.41 -37.40 -11.21
N GLY A 76 6.80 -37.63 -9.95
CA GLY A 76 8.14 -37.37 -9.45
C GLY A 76 8.48 -35.89 -9.24
N ARG A 77 7.46 -35.01 -9.17
CA ARG A 77 7.65 -33.58 -8.89
C ARG A 77 7.60 -33.32 -7.39
N SER A 78 8.51 -32.49 -6.90
CA SER A 78 8.45 -31.92 -5.56
C SER A 78 7.50 -30.73 -5.51
N VAL A 79 6.65 -30.66 -4.47
CA VAL A 79 5.55 -29.69 -4.37
C VAL A 79 5.61 -28.92 -3.05
N ALA A 80 5.63 -27.60 -3.13
CA ALA A 80 5.38 -26.73 -1.99
C ALA A 80 3.99 -26.09 -2.09
N VAL A 81 3.30 -25.90 -0.96
CA VAL A 81 1.99 -25.23 -0.91
C VAL A 81 2.07 -24.04 0.04
N VAL A 82 1.72 -22.87 -0.48
CA VAL A 82 1.56 -21.62 0.26
C VAL A 82 0.07 -21.32 0.38
N ALA A 83 -0.50 -21.70 1.51
CA ALA A 83 -1.90 -21.49 1.83
C ALA A 83 -2.07 -20.10 2.44
N VAL A 84 -2.80 -19.19 1.80
CA VAL A 84 -3.06 -17.89 2.40
C VAL A 84 -4.32 -17.99 3.24
N ASP A 85 -4.20 -17.71 4.54
CA ASP A 85 -5.26 -17.79 5.53
C ASP A 85 -5.65 -16.39 6.02
N PRO A 86 -6.90 -16.18 6.47
CA PRO A 86 -7.27 -14.96 7.17
C PRO A 86 -6.39 -14.77 8.41
N SER A 87 -6.16 -13.50 8.76
CA SER A 87 -5.35 -13.13 9.93
C SER A 87 -6.14 -13.35 11.22
N SER A 88 -5.52 -14.00 12.21
CA SER A 88 -6.03 -14.04 13.57
C SER A 88 -6.06 -12.63 14.16
N PRO A 89 -7.20 -12.14 14.67
CA PRO A 89 -7.31 -10.83 15.32
C PRO A 89 -6.44 -10.70 16.57
N ILE A 90 -6.00 -11.82 17.15
CA ILE A 90 -5.28 -11.87 18.43
C ILE A 90 -3.77 -12.03 18.21
N SER A 91 -3.36 -12.95 17.34
CA SER A 91 -1.95 -13.29 17.15
C SER A 91 -1.34 -12.74 15.87
N GLY A 92 -2.14 -12.25 14.92
CA GLY A 92 -1.70 -11.86 13.58
C GLY A 92 -1.24 -13.02 12.69
N GLY A 93 -1.21 -14.26 13.20
CA GLY A 93 -0.91 -15.49 12.47
C GLY A 93 -2.11 -16.04 11.69
N SER A 94 -1.93 -17.16 10.98
CA SER A 94 -3.01 -17.84 10.25
C SER A 94 -4.04 -18.47 11.20
N ILE A 95 -5.32 -18.34 10.88
CA ILE A 95 -6.43 -18.91 11.69
C ILE A 95 -6.54 -20.43 11.54
N LEU A 96 -6.44 -20.96 10.31
CA LEU A 96 -6.66 -22.37 10.01
C LEU A 96 -5.39 -23.21 10.22
N GLY A 97 -4.23 -22.65 9.85
CA GLY A 97 -2.92 -23.22 10.13
C GLY A 97 -2.61 -24.50 9.32
N ASP A 98 -1.33 -24.90 9.34
CA ASP A 98 -0.79 -25.97 8.50
C ASP A 98 -1.51 -27.34 8.70
N ARG A 99 -2.09 -27.56 9.89
CA ARG A 99 -2.55 -28.88 10.37
C ARG A 99 -3.69 -29.51 9.57
N LEU A 100 -4.66 -28.74 9.07
CA LEU A 100 -5.83 -29.31 8.37
C LEU A 100 -5.47 -29.93 7.00
N ARG A 101 -4.28 -29.62 6.47
CA ARG A 101 -3.83 -30.03 5.13
C ARG A 101 -2.66 -31.02 5.17
N MET A 102 -2.09 -31.24 6.35
CA MET A 102 -0.89 -32.06 6.55
C MET A 102 -1.19 -33.56 6.73
N ASP A 103 -2.41 -33.97 7.07
CA ASP A 103 -2.66 -35.36 7.48
C ASP A 103 -2.43 -36.42 6.37
N GLU A 104 -2.60 -36.07 5.09
CA GLU A 104 -2.46 -37.02 3.97
C GLU A 104 -1.06 -37.03 3.33
N HIS A 105 -0.36 -35.88 3.29
CA HIS A 105 0.94 -35.72 2.61
C HIS A 105 2.08 -35.27 3.54
N GLY A 106 1.81 -35.06 4.83
CA GLY A 106 2.74 -34.43 5.78
C GLY A 106 4.03 -35.18 6.04
N ASN A 107 4.09 -36.49 5.76
CA ASN A 107 5.28 -37.32 5.98
C ASN A 107 6.18 -37.46 4.75
N ARG A 108 5.86 -36.82 3.61
CA ARG A 108 6.68 -36.95 2.41
C ARG A 108 7.73 -35.86 2.31
N ASP A 109 8.98 -36.24 2.03
CA ASP A 109 10.10 -35.29 1.92
C ASP A 109 10.00 -34.40 0.66
N ASP A 110 9.28 -34.85 -0.36
CA ASP A 110 9.00 -34.13 -1.60
C ASP A 110 7.85 -33.11 -1.47
N VAL A 111 7.18 -33.03 -0.31
CA VAL A 111 6.06 -32.12 -0.06
C VAL A 111 6.32 -31.20 1.14
N PHE A 112 6.00 -29.91 0.99
CA PHE A 112 5.98 -28.95 2.09
C PHE A 112 4.72 -28.09 2.04
N ILE A 113 4.02 -27.94 3.16
CA ILE A 113 2.79 -27.14 3.24
C ILE A 113 2.99 -26.07 4.31
N ARG A 114 2.65 -24.83 3.97
CA ARG A 114 2.72 -23.69 4.87
C ARG A 114 1.52 -22.76 4.71
N SER A 115 0.85 -22.48 5.81
CA SER A 115 -0.11 -21.40 5.93
C SER A 115 0.58 -20.08 6.26
N VAL A 116 0.23 -19.04 5.51
CA VAL A 116 0.71 -17.67 5.67
C VAL A 116 -0.48 -16.77 5.97
N SER A 117 -0.33 -15.85 6.91
CA SER A 117 -1.38 -14.88 7.27
C SER A 117 -1.46 -13.75 6.23
N SER A 118 -2.68 -13.33 5.87
CA SER A 118 -2.93 -12.14 5.03
C SER A 118 -2.54 -10.80 5.68
N ARG A 119 -2.25 -10.78 6.99
CA ARG A 119 -1.91 -9.63 7.85
C ARG A 119 -2.68 -8.34 7.55
N GLY A 120 -4.01 -8.42 7.45
CA GLY A 120 -4.87 -7.24 7.26
C GLY A 120 -4.68 -6.49 5.93
N HIS A 121 -3.96 -7.05 4.96
CA HIS A 121 -3.88 -6.48 3.62
C HIS A 121 -5.25 -6.62 2.94
N LEU A 122 -5.79 -5.51 2.43
CA LEU A 122 -7.09 -5.41 1.76
C LEU A 122 -7.29 -6.41 0.61
N GLY A 123 -6.20 -6.94 0.04
CA GLY A 123 -6.17 -7.93 -1.04
C GLY A 123 -5.63 -9.32 -0.66
N GLY A 124 -5.52 -9.66 0.63
CA GLY A 124 -5.26 -11.03 1.07
C GLY A 124 -3.86 -11.61 0.81
N LEU A 125 -3.14 -11.25 -0.26
CA LEU A 125 -1.76 -11.69 -0.54
C LEU A 125 -0.77 -10.59 -0.13
N SER A 126 0.21 -10.91 0.71
CA SER A 126 1.18 -9.93 1.20
C SER A 126 2.51 -10.02 0.43
N LYS A 127 3.37 -8.99 0.50
CA LYS A 127 4.77 -9.06 -0.01
C LYS A 127 5.50 -10.30 0.51
N THR A 128 5.16 -10.73 1.72
CA THR A 128 5.69 -11.93 2.36
C THR A 128 5.33 -13.19 1.60
N THR A 129 4.13 -13.30 1.02
CA THR A 129 3.74 -14.46 0.22
C THR A 129 4.70 -14.67 -0.95
N GLY A 130 5.07 -13.58 -1.66
CA GLY A 130 6.08 -13.62 -2.72
C GLY A 130 7.44 -14.11 -2.22
N ARG A 131 7.93 -13.57 -1.10
CA ARG A 131 9.19 -14.00 -0.49
C ARG A 131 9.19 -15.48 -0.10
N VAL A 132 8.07 -16.00 0.39
CA VAL A 132 7.92 -17.43 0.74
C VAL A 132 7.92 -18.32 -0.50
N ILE A 133 7.25 -17.90 -1.59
CA ILE A 133 7.31 -18.58 -2.89
C ILE A 133 8.76 -18.66 -3.37
N ASP A 134 9.49 -17.55 -3.29
CA ASP A 134 10.88 -17.45 -3.73
C ASP A 134 11.82 -18.35 -2.91
N VAL A 135 11.55 -18.54 -1.60
CA VAL A 135 12.28 -19.54 -0.80
C VAL A 135 12.11 -20.94 -1.38
N PHE A 136 10.88 -21.35 -1.67
CA PHE A 136 10.63 -22.69 -2.22
C PHE A 136 11.22 -22.89 -3.61
N ASP A 137 11.16 -21.85 -4.46
CA ASP A 137 11.80 -21.83 -5.77
C ASP A 137 13.33 -21.96 -5.65
N ALA A 138 13.96 -21.13 -4.80
CA ALA A 138 15.41 -21.09 -4.62
C ALA A 138 16.02 -22.38 -4.05
N VAL A 139 15.25 -23.15 -3.27
CA VAL A 139 15.69 -24.46 -2.75
C VAL A 139 15.31 -25.61 -3.68
N GLY A 140 14.66 -25.31 -4.81
CA GLY A 140 14.48 -26.19 -5.96
C GLY A 140 13.18 -26.98 -6.02
N TYR A 141 12.12 -26.59 -5.29
CA TYR A 141 10.82 -27.26 -5.48
C TYR A 141 10.37 -27.11 -6.95
N ASP A 142 9.88 -28.20 -7.55
CA ASP A 142 9.49 -28.18 -8.97
C ASP A 142 8.20 -27.37 -9.17
N VAL A 143 7.28 -27.46 -8.22
CA VAL A 143 5.97 -26.81 -8.26
C VAL A 143 5.70 -26.09 -6.93
N VAL A 144 5.27 -24.83 -7.01
CA VAL A 144 4.79 -24.08 -5.84
C VAL A 144 3.32 -23.71 -6.06
N ILE A 145 2.43 -24.31 -5.29
CA ILE A 145 0.98 -24.04 -5.32
C ILE A 145 0.68 -22.90 -4.34
N VAL A 146 -0.03 -21.87 -4.79
CA VAL A 146 -0.47 -20.75 -3.97
C VAL A 146 -2.00 -20.73 -3.93
N GLU A 147 -2.59 -20.75 -2.75
CA GLU A 147 -4.05 -20.69 -2.59
C GLU A 147 -4.49 -19.39 -1.91
N THR A 148 -5.56 -18.76 -2.41
CA THR A 148 -6.22 -17.60 -1.81
C THR A 148 -7.40 -17.98 -0.89
N VAL A 149 -7.69 -17.11 0.08
CA VAL A 149 -8.97 -17.15 0.82
C VAL A 149 -10.08 -16.71 -0.11
N GLY A 150 -11.09 -17.58 -0.35
CA GLY A 150 -12.17 -17.35 -1.31
C GLY A 150 -13.20 -16.28 -0.93
N ALA A 151 -12.83 -15.17 -0.31
CA ALA A 151 -13.75 -14.07 -0.03
C ALA A 151 -13.01 -12.74 -0.11
N GLY A 152 -13.16 -12.01 -1.22
CA GLY A 152 -12.69 -10.63 -1.37
C GLY A 152 -11.86 -10.35 -2.62
N GLN A 153 -11.25 -9.16 -2.67
CA GLN A 153 -10.44 -8.67 -3.80
C GLN A 153 -9.13 -9.45 -4.02
N SER A 154 -8.77 -10.34 -3.09
CA SER A 154 -7.57 -11.17 -3.11
C SER A 154 -7.46 -12.12 -4.29
N GLU A 155 -8.59 -12.44 -4.90
CA GLU A 155 -8.65 -13.40 -6.00
C GLU A 155 -7.94 -12.86 -7.25
N VAL A 156 -7.96 -11.54 -7.48
CA VAL A 156 -7.33 -10.92 -8.65
C VAL A 156 -5.81 -10.77 -8.47
N GLU A 157 -5.33 -10.65 -7.22
CA GLU A 157 -3.91 -10.41 -6.94
C GLU A 157 -3.03 -11.63 -7.23
N ILE A 158 -3.59 -12.84 -7.20
CA ILE A 158 -2.88 -14.10 -7.43
C ILE A 158 -2.14 -14.12 -8.78
N ARG A 159 -2.65 -13.37 -9.78
CA ARG A 159 -2.04 -13.21 -11.11
C ARG A 159 -0.60 -12.68 -11.07
N HIS A 160 -0.24 -11.95 -10.02
CA HIS A 160 1.11 -11.38 -9.85
C HIS A 160 2.08 -12.37 -9.22
N PHE A 161 1.59 -13.40 -8.54
CA PHE A 161 2.39 -14.38 -7.82
C PHE A 161 2.54 -15.69 -8.59
N ALA A 162 1.64 -16.00 -9.52
CA ALA A 162 1.63 -17.26 -10.26
C ALA A 162 1.99 -17.12 -11.74
N ASP A 163 2.62 -18.17 -12.27
CA ASP A 163 2.85 -18.35 -13.70
C ASP A 163 1.58 -18.90 -14.39
N SER A 164 0.85 -19.81 -13.74
CA SER A 164 -0.45 -20.33 -14.16
C SER A 164 -1.54 -20.00 -13.15
N ASN A 165 -2.61 -19.34 -13.56
CA ASN A 165 -3.76 -19.01 -12.71
C ASN A 165 -4.94 -19.94 -12.99
N ILE A 166 -5.38 -20.65 -11.96
CA ILE A 166 -6.48 -21.60 -12.00
C ILE A 166 -7.65 -21.03 -11.19
N VAL A 167 -8.79 -20.88 -11.85
CA VAL A 167 -10.04 -20.47 -11.20
C VAL A 167 -10.95 -21.69 -11.06
N VAL A 168 -11.28 -22.04 -9.82
CA VAL A 168 -12.10 -23.20 -9.47
C VAL A 168 -13.55 -22.76 -9.26
N CYS A 169 -14.44 -23.32 -10.05
CA CYS A 169 -15.87 -23.05 -10.07
C CYS A 169 -16.65 -24.27 -9.57
N PRO A 170 -17.66 -24.11 -8.70
CA PRO A 170 -18.63 -25.16 -8.44
C PRO A 170 -19.62 -25.32 -9.61
N PRO A 171 -20.36 -26.43 -9.68
CA PRO A 171 -21.47 -26.60 -10.62
C PRO A 171 -22.65 -25.72 -10.23
N GLY A 172 -23.42 -25.26 -11.22
CA GLY A 172 -24.69 -24.57 -11.00
C GLY A 172 -24.61 -23.09 -10.65
N LEU A 173 -23.57 -22.40 -11.14
CA LEU A 173 -23.31 -20.98 -10.88
C LEU A 173 -24.42 -19.99 -11.35
N GLY A 174 -25.46 -20.42 -12.07
CA GLY A 174 -26.62 -19.57 -12.39
C GLY A 174 -26.27 -18.14 -12.87
N ASP A 175 -26.95 -17.13 -12.33
CA ASP A 175 -26.65 -15.70 -12.56
C ASP A 175 -25.33 -15.23 -11.92
N GLU A 176 -24.74 -16.02 -11.01
CA GLU A 176 -23.46 -15.73 -10.36
C GLU A 176 -22.27 -15.85 -11.33
N VAL A 177 -22.44 -16.49 -12.50
CA VAL A 177 -21.47 -16.40 -13.59
C VAL A 177 -21.24 -14.93 -13.99
N GLN A 178 -22.26 -14.05 -13.88
CA GLN A 178 -22.10 -12.61 -14.11
C GLN A 178 -21.38 -11.88 -12.96
N ALA A 179 -21.52 -12.36 -11.72
CA ALA A 179 -20.78 -11.83 -10.57
C ALA A 179 -19.28 -12.20 -10.63
N ILE A 180 -18.95 -13.42 -11.07
CA ILE A 180 -17.56 -13.88 -11.29
C ILE A 180 -16.93 -13.21 -12.53
N LYS A 181 -17.75 -12.74 -13.49
CA LYS A 181 -17.28 -12.08 -14.73
C LYS A 181 -16.51 -10.77 -14.50
N ALA A 182 -16.79 -10.02 -13.43
CA ALA A 182 -16.09 -8.76 -13.14
C ALA A 182 -14.76 -9.04 -12.41
N GLY A 183 -13.71 -9.44 -13.15
CA GLY A 183 -12.33 -9.50 -12.68
C GLY A 183 -11.74 -10.90 -12.40
N ILE A 184 -12.50 -11.87 -11.90
CA ILE A 184 -11.94 -13.21 -11.56
C ILE A 184 -11.77 -14.09 -12.79
N LEU A 185 -12.73 -14.10 -13.73
CA LEU A 185 -12.52 -14.83 -14.98
C LEU A 185 -11.36 -14.21 -15.77
N GLU A 186 -11.11 -12.90 -15.68
CA GLU A 186 -10.09 -12.15 -16.44
C GLU A 186 -8.67 -12.63 -16.20
N ILE A 187 -8.41 -13.16 -15.01
CA ILE A 187 -7.10 -13.66 -14.62
C ILE A 187 -6.88 -15.13 -14.94
N ALA A 188 -7.92 -15.88 -15.33
CA ALA A 188 -7.83 -17.33 -15.48
C ALA A 188 -7.01 -17.72 -16.72
N ASP A 189 -5.97 -18.52 -16.52
CA ASP A 189 -5.28 -19.25 -17.60
C ASP A 189 -5.91 -20.63 -17.80
N LEU A 190 -6.48 -21.20 -16.73
CA LEU A 190 -7.28 -22.41 -16.71
C LEU A 190 -8.54 -22.21 -15.85
N LEU A 191 -9.68 -22.72 -16.34
CA LEU A 191 -10.95 -22.77 -15.61
C LEU A 191 -11.26 -24.21 -15.23
N VAL A 192 -11.61 -24.46 -13.99
CA VAL A 192 -11.90 -25.80 -13.49
C VAL A 192 -13.29 -25.84 -12.88
N VAL A 193 -14.20 -26.61 -13.48
CA VAL A 193 -15.47 -26.98 -12.85
C VAL A 193 -15.21 -28.21 -11.98
N ASN A 194 -15.07 -28.00 -10.68
CA ASN A 194 -14.87 -29.08 -9.70
C ASN A 194 -16.23 -29.59 -9.20
N LYS A 195 -16.27 -30.80 -8.63
CA LYS A 195 -17.51 -31.54 -8.31
C LYS A 195 -18.34 -31.83 -9.56
N ALA A 196 -17.66 -32.19 -10.65
CA ALA A 196 -18.28 -32.41 -11.95
C ALA A 196 -19.24 -33.62 -12.01
N ASP A 197 -19.34 -34.37 -10.91
CA ASP A 197 -20.31 -35.42 -10.61
C ASP A 197 -21.69 -34.88 -10.17
N LEU A 198 -21.78 -33.60 -9.76
CA LEU A 198 -23.04 -32.99 -9.34
C LEU A 198 -23.87 -32.50 -10.55
N PRO A 199 -25.20 -32.38 -10.38
CA PRO A 199 -26.06 -31.78 -11.40
C PRO A 199 -25.58 -30.39 -11.83
N GLN A 200 -25.89 -30.01 -13.07
CA GLN A 200 -25.54 -28.71 -13.68
C GLN A 200 -24.07 -28.51 -14.03
N ALA A 201 -23.17 -29.46 -13.76
CA ALA A 201 -21.76 -29.36 -14.12
C ALA A 201 -21.55 -29.16 -15.64
N GLU A 202 -22.26 -29.94 -16.47
CA GLU A 202 -22.18 -29.81 -17.93
C GLU A 202 -22.62 -28.45 -18.42
N ARG A 203 -23.69 -27.90 -17.83
CA ARG A 203 -24.18 -26.56 -18.15
C ARG A 203 -23.15 -25.49 -17.77
N THR A 204 -22.55 -25.57 -16.58
CA THR A 204 -21.50 -24.64 -16.15
C THR A 204 -20.27 -24.70 -17.05
N VAL A 205 -19.87 -25.88 -17.52
CA VAL A 205 -18.78 -26.03 -18.49
C VAL A 205 -19.10 -25.31 -19.80
N LEU A 206 -20.33 -25.49 -20.31
CA LEU A 206 -20.79 -24.84 -21.54
C LEU A 206 -20.81 -23.30 -21.40
N ASP A 207 -21.34 -22.81 -20.28
CA ASP A 207 -21.43 -21.38 -19.99
C ASP A 207 -20.03 -20.73 -19.90
N LEU A 208 -19.09 -21.38 -19.21
CA LEU A 208 -17.70 -20.92 -19.11
C LEU A 208 -16.95 -20.99 -20.44
N THR A 209 -17.13 -22.06 -21.20
CA THR A 209 -16.50 -22.22 -22.53
C THR A 209 -16.96 -21.09 -23.46
N THR A 210 -18.26 -20.82 -23.49
CA THR A 210 -18.84 -19.72 -24.27
C THR A 210 -18.27 -18.36 -23.82
N ALA A 211 -18.15 -18.14 -22.50
CA ALA A 211 -17.59 -16.91 -21.96
C ALA A 211 -16.10 -16.71 -22.33
N THR A 212 -15.31 -17.78 -22.43
CA THR A 212 -13.90 -17.69 -22.86
C THR A 212 -13.74 -17.37 -24.34
N HIS A 213 -14.63 -17.86 -25.20
CA HIS A 213 -14.55 -17.60 -26.65
C HIS A 213 -14.87 -16.14 -27.04
N LEU A 214 -15.61 -15.43 -26.19
CA LEU A 214 -15.89 -14.00 -26.37
C LEU A 214 -14.69 -13.10 -26.00
N ARG A 215 -13.56 -13.70 -25.56
CA ARG A 215 -12.34 -12.97 -25.21
C ARG A 215 -11.28 -13.13 -26.29
N HIS A 216 -10.73 -12.00 -26.73
CA HIS A 216 -9.56 -11.98 -27.61
C HIS A 216 -8.27 -11.91 -26.77
N ARG A 217 -7.74 -13.06 -26.35
CA ARG A 217 -6.32 -13.21 -25.98
C ARG A 217 -5.57 -13.89 -27.12
N THR A 218 -4.47 -13.30 -27.56
CA THR A 218 -3.66 -13.81 -28.68
C THR A 218 -2.58 -14.80 -28.25
N ASP A 219 -2.32 -14.92 -26.94
CA ASP A 219 -1.16 -15.61 -26.38
C ASP A 219 -1.47 -16.98 -25.74
N TRP A 220 -2.71 -17.20 -25.28
CA TRP A 220 -3.14 -18.50 -24.74
C TRP A 220 -4.68 -18.64 -24.80
N GLN A 221 -5.15 -19.80 -25.25
CA GLN A 221 -6.57 -20.14 -25.21
C GLN A 221 -6.91 -20.79 -23.87
N VAL A 222 -7.72 -20.09 -23.06
CA VAL A 222 -8.16 -20.57 -21.74
C VAL A 222 -8.93 -21.89 -21.90
N LYS A 223 -8.47 -22.94 -21.21
CA LYS A 223 -9.11 -24.25 -21.21
C LYS A 223 -10.10 -24.37 -20.05
N VAL A 224 -11.27 -24.94 -20.32
CA VAL A 224 -12.28 -25.29 -19.30
C VAL A 224 -12.23 -26.79 -19.06
N LEU A 225 -11.92 -27.19 -17.83
CA LEU A 225 -11.68 -28.58 -17.43
C LEU A 225 -12.68 -29.01 -16.36
N ARG A 226 -12.96 -30.32 -16.31
CA ARG A 226 -13.84 -30.95 -15.32
C ARG A 226 -13.00 -31.74 -14.34
N THR A 227 -13.30 -31.62 -13.06
CA THR A 227 -12.66 -32.44 -12.02
C THR A 227 -13.66 -32.93 -10.98
N VAL A 228 -13.37 -34.09 -10.40
CA VAL A 228 -14.00 -34.59 -9.17
C VAL A 228 -12.86 -34.84 -8.19
N ALA A 229 -12.52 -33.81 -7.41
CA ALA A 229 -11.33 -33.83 -6.55
C ALA A 229 -11.30 -35.01 -5.55
N THR A 230 -12.46 -35.51 -5.13
CA THR A 230 -12.58 -36.63 -4.18
C THR A 230 -12.26 -37.99 -4.79
N SER A 231 -12.55 -38.21 -6.08
CA SER A 231 -12.21 -39.45 -6.79
C SER A 231 -10.90 -39.35 -7.56
N GLY A 232 -10.39 -38.14 -7.77
CA GLY A 232 -9.23 -37.85 -8.62
C GLY A 232 -9.56 -37.79 -10.11
N GLU A 233 -10.83 -37.95 -10.51
CA GLU A 233 -11.25 -37.88 -11.91
C GLU A 233 -10.94 -36.48 -12.47
N GLY A 234 -10.35 -36.44 -13.67
CA GLY A 234 -9.96 -35.21 -14.37
C GLY A 234 -8.71 -34.51 -13.81
N VAL A 235 -8.19 -34.91 -12.65
CA VAL A 235 -6.98 -34.32 -12.05
C VAL A 235 -5.72 -34.53 -12.91
N PRO A 236 -5.46 -35.72 -13.50
CA PRO A 236 -4.33 -35.90 -14.41
C PRO A 236 -4.38 -34.95 -15.62
N ALA A 237 -5.56 -34.77 -16.21
CA ALA A 237 -5.76 -33.85 -17.33
C ALA A 237 -5.56 -32.38 -16.93
N LEU A 238 -5.92 -32.02 -15.69
CA LEU A 238 -5.63 -30.70 -15.14
C LEU A 238 -4.11 -30.48 -14.98
N VAL A 239 -3.37 -31.47 -14.47
CA VAL A 239 -1.91 -31.38 -14.38
C VAL A 239 -1.27 -31.26 -15.76
N ASP A 240 -1.73 -32.02 -16.75
CA ASP A 240 -1.26 -31.92 -18.14
C ASP A 240 -1.45 -30.50 -18.69
N ALA A 241 -2.64 -29.90 -18.46
CA ALA A 241 -2.95 -28.55 -18.90
C ALA A 241 -2.12 -27.48 -18.18
N ILE A 242 -1.81 -27.68 -16.90
CA ILE A 242 -0.90 -26.80 -16.14
C ILE A 242 0.49 -26.85 -16.78
N GLU A 243 1.07 -28.05 -16.94
CA GLU A 243 2.41 -28.22 -17.52
C GLU A 243 2.48 -27.73 -18.97
N GLU A 244 1.40 -27.88 -19.75
CA GLU A 244 1.28 -27.31 -21.09
C GLU A 244 1.30 -25.79 -21.07
N HIS A 245 0.53 -25.14 -20.20
CA HIS A 245 0.55 -23.68 -20.05
C HIS A 245 1.94 -23.17 -19.63
N GLY A 246 2.59 -23.85 -18.69
CA GLY A 246 3.94 -23.53 -18.25
C GLY A 246 4.96 -23.63 -19.39
N ARG A 247 4.86 -24.65 -20.25
CA ARG A 247 5.73 -24.80 -21.44
C ARG A 247 5.44 -23.78 -22.53
N ALA A 248 4.16 -23.56 -22.85
CA ALA A 248 3.75 -22.68 -23.94
C ALA A 248 4.06 -21.22 -23.65
N THR A 249 3.89 -20.83 -22.38
CA THR A 249 3.96 -19.42 -22.03
C THR A 249 5.25 -19.09 -21.25
N GLY A 250 5.87 -20.05 -20.56
CA GLY A 250 7.08 -19.90 -19.77
C GLY A 250 6.83 -19.82 -18.26
N ILE A 251 7.79 -20.33 -17.46
CA ILE A 251 7.78 -20.26 -15.99
C ILE A 251 8.70 -19.15 -15.46
N GLY A 252 8.54 -18.77 -14.19
CA GLY A 252 9.32 -17.67 -13.59
C GLY A 252 8.94 -16.29 -14.13
N LYS A 253 7.80 -16.17 -14.81
CA LYS A 253 7.28 -14.90 -15.32
C LYS A 253 7.01 -13.92 -14.21
N ARG A 254 6.59 -14.40 -13.04
CA ARG A 254 6.38 -13.55 -11.86
C ARG A 254 7.63 -12.74 -11.47
N LEU A 255 8.84 -13.23 -11.81
CA LEU A 255 10.10 -12.54 -11.54
C LEU A 255 10.46 -11.49 -12.61
N LYS A 256 9.95 -11.68 -13.84
CA LYS A 256 10.12 -10.75 -14.98
C LYS A 256 9.00 -9.71 -15.05
N ARG A 257 7.81 -10.09 -14.57
CA ARG A 257 6.71 -9.18 -14.25
C ARG A 257 7.22 -8.37 -13.07
N ALA A 258 7.77 -7.19 -13.35
CA ALA A 258 7.70 -6.12 -12.36
C ALA A 258 6.26 -6.14 -11.84
N PRO A 259 6.02 -6.22 -10.52
CA PRO A 259 4.68 -6.39 -9.98
C PRO A 259 3.79 -5.35 -10.65
N SER A 260 2.82 -5.82 -11.45
CA SER A 260 1.87 -4.99 -12.19
C SER A 260 0.60 -4.70 -11.39
N GLY A 261 0.68 -4.84 -10.05
CA GLY A 261 0.06 -3.86 -9.17
C GLY A 261 0.88 -2.58 -9.19
N PRO A 262 0.50 -1.49 -8.51
CA PRO A 262 1.50 -0.47 -8.21
C PRO A 262 2.66 -1.20 -7.53
N ALA A 263 3.85 -1.22 -8.17
CA ALA A 263 5.09 -1.59 -7.49
C ALA A 263 5.02 -0.91 -6.12
N PRO A 264 5.28 -1.62 -5.00
CA PRO A 264 5.25 -0.98 -3.71
C PRO A 264 6.05 0.29 -3.86
N GLN A 265 5.37 1.42 -3.67
CA GLN A 265 5.97 2.71 -3.94
C GLN A 265 7.30 2.69 -3.19
N ALA A 266 8.40 2.92 -3.92
CA ALA A 266 9.60 3.32 -3.23
C ALA A 266 9.17 4.54 -2.44
N THR A 267 9.09 4.42 -1.11
CA THR A 267 8.61 5.53 -0.31
C THR A 267 9.48 6.73 -0.64
N ASP A 268 8.97 7.95 -0.46
CA ASP A 268 9.84 9.11 -0.65
C ASP A 268 11.13 8.95 0.18
N GLU A 269 11.08 8.24 1.32
CA GLU A 269 12.27 7.88 2.11
C GLU A 269 13.25 6.96 1.35
N GLU A 270 12.79 5.86 0.77
CA GLU A 270 13.63 4.95 -0.03
C GLU A 270 14.21 5.64 -1.27
N LEU A 271 13.41 6.47 -1.95
CA LEU A 271 13.82 7.21 -3.14
C LEU A 271 14.92 8.22 -2.82
N PHE A 272 14.72 9.07 -1.80
CA PHE A 272 15.73 10.06 -1.43
C PHE A 272 16.97 9.44 -0.77
N ALA A 273 16.82 8.34 -0.03
CA ALA A 273 17.97 7.58 0.47
C ALA A 273 18.83 7.04 -0.67
N GLN A 274 18.20 6.54 -1.75
CA GLN A 274 18.92 6.07 -2.92
C GLN A 274 19.58 7.21 -3.72
N LEU A 275 18.89 8.33 -3.92
CA LEU A 275 19.47 9.54 -4.52
C LEU A 275 20.74 9.96 -3.79
N ARG A 276 20.68 10.00 -2.44
CA ARG A 276 21.83 10.31 -1.60
C ARG A 276 22.98 9.32 -1.80
N ARG A 277 22.69 8.01 -1.84
CA ARG A 277 23.71 6.97 -2.10
C ARG A 277 24.42 7.17 -3.44
N TRP A 278 23.68 7.43 -4.51
CA TRP A 278 24.26 7.67 -5.83
C TRP A 278 25.14 8.92 -5.84
N ARG A 279 24.71 10.00 -5.19
CA ARG A 279 25.51 11.22 -5.07
C ARG A 279 26.76 11.07 -4.24
N THR A 280 26.68 10.40 -3.09
CA THR A 280 27.88 10.10 -2.28
C THR A 280 28.89 9.27 -3.06
N ALA A 281 28.43 8.49 -4.04
CA ALA A 281 29.28 7.75 -4.98
C ALA A 281 29.77 8.58 -6.18
N GLY A 282 29.53 9.90 -6.21
CA GLY A 282 29.96 10.82 -7.27
C GLY A 282 29.17 10.70 -8.58
N LYS A 283 27.97 10.11 -8.55
CA LYS A 283 27.16 9.88 -9.75
C LYS A 283 26.22 11.05 -10.02
N GLY A 284 26.09 11.42 -11.29
CA GLY A 284 25.06 12.36 -11.74
C GLY A 284 23.67 11.75 -11.58
N VAL A 285 22.71 12.55 -11.10
CA VAL A 285 21.35 12.10 -10.82
C VAL A 285 20.32 13.11 -11.32
N ALA A 286 19.18 12.60 -11.77
CA ALA A 286 18.02 13.37 -12.18
C ALA A 286 16.77 12.86 -11.46
N LEU A 287 15.81 13.77 -11.31
CA LEU A 287 14.49 13.49 -10.77
C LEU A 287 13.45 13.77 -11.85
N ALA A 288 12.61 12.78 -12.11
CA ALA A 288 11.44 12.90 -12.96
C ALA A 288 10.19 12.91 -12.09
N THR A 289 9.30 13.89 -12.28
CA THR A 289 8.13 14.13 -11.43
C THR A 289 6.87 14.21 -12.28
N VAL A 290 5.83 13.46 -11.93
CA VAL A 290 4.51 13.64 -12.54
C VAL A 290 3.94 14.99 -12.12
N VAL A 291 3.84 15.94 -13.04
CA VAL A 291 3.38 17.31 -12.73
C VAL A 291 1.93 17.56 -13.10
N LYS A 292 1.37 16.73 -13.99
CA LYS A 292 -0.04 16.82 -14.40
C LYS A 292 -0.56 15.50 -14.93
N THR A 293 -1.82 15.21 -14.67
CA THR A 293 -2.50 14.00 -15.17
C THR A 293 -3.86 14.34 -15.79
N TRP A 294 -4.28 13.56 -16.79
CA TRP A 294 -5.63 13.62 -17.35
C TRP A 294 -6.19 12.21 -17.56
N GLY A 295 -7.47 12.04 -17.24
CA GLY A 295 -8.12 10.73 -17.29
C GLY A 295 -7.53 9.76 -16.26
N SER A 296 -7.60 8.47 -16.55
CA SER A 296 -7.05 7.42 -15.69
C SER A 296 -5.53 7.40 -15.80
N SER A 297 -4.83 8.03 -14.85
CA SER A 297 -3.37 7.94 -14.72
C SER A 297 -2.99 6.83 -13.74
N PRO A 298 -1.97 6.01 -14.03
CA PRO A 298 -1.52 4.94 -13.15
C PRO A 298 -0.75 5.47 -11.93
N ARG A 299 -0.25 6.71 -11.99
CA ARG A 299 0.44 7.40 -10.90
C ARG A 299 -0.13 8.81 -10.70
N PRO A 300 -0.32 9.27 -9.45
CA PRO A 300 -0.81 10.62 -9.16
C PRO A 300 0.27 11.68 -9.39
N GLU A 301 -0.16 12.93 -9.48
CA GLU A 301 0.72 14.11 -9.43
C GLU A 301 1.60 14.08 -8.19
N GLY A 302 2.89 14.38 -8.38
CA GLY A 302 3.94 14.29 -7.38
C GLY A 302 4.68 12.95 -7.33
N SER A 303 4.26 11.95 -8.10
CA SER A 303 5.01 10.70 -8.19
C SER A 303 6.39 10.93 -8.83
N HIS A 304 7.43 10.35 -8.21
CA HIS A 304 8.81 10.52 -8.64
C HIS A 304 9.41 9.24 -9.25
N LEU A 305 10.33 9.45 -10.19
CA LEU A 305 11.31 8.48 -10.67
C LEU A 305 12.69 9.14 -10.58
N ALA A 306 13.57 8.62 -9.74
CA ALA A 306 14.96 9.05 -9.64
C ALA A 306 15.82 8.18 -10.54
N VAL A 307 16.70 8.81 -11.32
CA VAL A 307 17.55 8.15 -12.31
C VAL A 307 18.99 8.58 -12.12
N GLU A 308 19.91 7.64 -12.20
CA GLU A 308 21.34 7.87 -12.17
C GLU A 308 21.93 7.86 -13.59
N ALA A 309 23.09 8.50 -13.79
CA ALA A 309 23.75 8.64 -15.09
C ALA A 309 23.90 7.30 -15.86
N GLY A 310 24.19 6.20 -15.17
CA GLY A 310 24.25 4.84 -15.74
C GLY A 310 22.90 4.19 -16.09
N GLY A 311 21.77 4.88 -15.88
CA GLY A 311 20.41 4.39 -16.19
C GLY A 311 19.76 3.57 -15.06
N ALA A 312 20.45 3.37 -13.93
CA ALA A 312 19.84 2.79 -12.74
C ALA A 312 18.77 3.74 -12.19
N PHE A 313 17.62 3.20 -11.75
CA PHE A 313 16.49 4.03 -11.31
C PHE A 313 15.76 3.46 -10.09
N VAL A 314 15.00 4.33 -9.41
CA VAL A 314 14.09 4.00 -8.31
C VAL A 314 12.85 4.87 -8.39
N GLY A 315 11.69 4.34 -8.00
CA GLY A 315 10.41 5.03 -8.14
C GLY A 315 9.74 4.73 -9.49
N SER A 316 8.68 5.47 -9.81
CA SER A 316 7.88 5.23 -10.99
C SER A 316 6.93 6.40 -11.27
N VAL A 317 6.79 6.74 -12.55
CA VAL A 317 5.87 7.79 -13.05
C VAL A 317 4.66 7.22 -13.79
N SER A 318 4.67 5.93 -14.17
CA SER A 318 3.51 5.28 -14.79
C SER A 318 3.25 3.82 -14.44
N GLY A 319 4.11 3.20 -13.64
CA GLY A 319 4.04 1.78 -13.31
C GLY A 319 4.63 0.86 -14.37
N GLY A 320 5.44 1.36 -15.31
CA GLY A 320 6.20 0.57 -16.28
C GLY A 320 6.01 0.93 -17.76
N CYS A 321 5.05 1.80 -18.11
CA CYS A 321 4.70 2.07 -19.51
C CYS A 321 5.65 3.07 -20.18
N ILE A 322 6.06 4.12 -19.48
CA ILE A 322 6.86 5.23 -20.05
C ILE A 322 8.24 5.39 -19.40
N GLU A 323 8.58 4.57 -18.40
CA GLU A 323 9.83 4.67 -17.64
C GLU A 323 11.07 4.64 -18.52
N GLY A 324 11.11 3.81 -19.57
CA GLY A 324 12.25 3.74 -20.49
C GLY A 324 12.53 5.06 -21.21
N ALA A 325 11.49 5.73 -21.70
CA ALA A 325 11.61 7.04 -22.35
C ALA A 325 12.04 8.12 -21.35
N VAL A 326 11.44 8.11 -20.15
CA VAL A 326 11.78 9.07 -19.09
C VAL A 326 13.21 8.88 -18.59
N ILE A 327 13.71 7.64 -18.51
CA ILE A 327 15.12 7.35 -18.16
C ILE A 327 16.07 7.94 -19.21
N GLY A 328 15.78 7.80 -20.50
CA GLY A 328 16.59 8.37 -21.57
C GLY A 328 16.68 9.90 -21.46
N GLU A 329 15.55 10.58 -21.26
CA GLU A 329 15.52 12.03 -21.07
C GLU A 329 16.18 12.48 -19.77
N ALA A 330 16.12 11.68 -18.71
CA ALA A 330 16.81 11.95 -17.46
C ALA A 330 18.33 11.86 -17.60
N GLN A 331 18.84 10.88 -18.36
CA GLN A 331 20.27 10.80 -18.68
C GLN A 331 20.72 12.01 -19.51
N ALA A 332 19.90 12.46 -20.45
CA ALA A 332 20.18 13.66 -21.25
C ALA A 332 20.20 14.93 -20.35
N ALA A 333 19.25 15.07 -19.43
CA ALA A 333 19.21 16.17 -18.45
C ALA A 333 20.41 16.17 -17.50
N ILE A 334 20.94 15.01 -17.13
CA ILE A 334 22.19 14.92 -16.36
C ILE A 334 23.37 15.44 -17.19
N ALA A 335 23.41 15.13 -18.49
CA ALA A 335 24.54 15.46 -19.36
C ALA A 335 24.58 16.96 -19.74
N ASP A 336 23.44 17.57 -20.06
CA ASP A 336 23.36 18.97 -20.50
C ASP A 336 22.91 19.96 -19.40
N GLY A 337 22.41 19.46 -18.27
CA GLY A 337 21.93 20.27 -17.15
C GLY A 337 20.61 21.00 -17.43
N GLN A 338 19.90 20.69 -18.51
CA GLN A 338 18.66 21.36 -18.89
C GLN A 338 17.42 20.58 -18.43
N PRO A 339 16.42 21.23 -17.82
CA PRO A 339 15.16 20.60 -17.48
C PRO A 339 14.29 20.37 -18.72
N ARG A 340 13.37 19.42 -18.62
CA ARG A 340 12.50 19.00 -19.72
C ARG A 340 11.08 18.74 -19.21
N LEU A 341 10.07 19.20 -19.94
CA LEU A 341 8.69 18.84 -19.71
C LEU A 341 8.23 17.87 -20.81
N LEU A 342 7.98 16.63 -20.42
CA LEU A 342 7.56 15.55 -21.32
C LEU A 342 6.05 15.35 -21.22
N GLU A 343 5.38 15.14 -22.34
CA GLU A 343 3.96 14.78 -22.38
C GLU A 343 3.78 13.40 -23.02
N PHE A 344 3.09 12.51 -22.31
CA PHE A 344 2.79 11.16 -22.77
C PHE A 344 1.27 10.95 -22.78
N GLY A 345 0.76 10.34 -23.84
CA GLY A 345 -0.67 10.13 -24.02
C GLY A 345 -0.99 9.17 -25.16
N VAL A 346 -2.23 8.68 -25.19
CA VAL A 346 -2.74 7.95 -26.35
C VAL A 346 -3.14 8.98 -27.40
N SER A 347 -2.30 9.18 -28.42
CA SER A 347 -2.74 9.85 -29.66
C SER A 347 -3.30 8.80 -30.60
N ASP A 348 -4.56 8.96 -31.01
CA ASP A 348 -5.18 8.09 -31.99
C ASP A 348 -4.40 8.08 -33.31
N GLU A 349 -4.37 6.88 -33.91
CA GLU A 349 -3.90 6.48 -35.25
C GLU A 349 -2.44 6.02 -35.47
N ARG A 350 -1.45 6.20 -34.57
CA ARG A 350 -0.09 5.58 -34.72
C ARG A 350 0.62 5.22 -33.41
N ALA A 351 -0.09 4.68 -32.41
CA ALA A 351 0.48 4.39 -31.09
C ALA A 351 1.33 3.11 -31.06
N TRP A 352 2.57 3.17 -31.58
CA TRP A 352 3.58 2.11 -31.41
C TRP A 352 4.97 2.64 -31.06
N GLU A 353 5.07 3.70 -30.25
CA GLU A 353 6.36 4.10 -29.66
C GLU A 353 6.38 4.11 -28.12
N VAL A 354 5.53 4.81 -27.37
CA VAL A 354 5.60 4.77 -25.88
C VAL A 354 4.27 5.15 -25.18
N GLY A 355 3.15 4.52 -25.53
CA GLY A 355 1.82 4.90 -25.01
C GLY A 355 1.50 4.36 -23.60
N LEU A 356 0.69 5.11 -22.83
CA LEU A 356 0.14 4.67 -21.54
C LEU A 356 -0.93 3.58 -21.73
N ALA A 357 -0.77 2.41 -21.08
CA ALA A 357 -1.71 1.29 -21.19
C ALA A 357 -3.12 1.56 -20.63
N CYS A 358 -3.28 2.60 -19.79
CA CYS A 358 -4.53 2.92 -19.09
C CYS A 358 -5.39 3.98 -19.80
N GLY A 359 -5.02 4.43 -21.01
CA GLY A 359 -5.81 5.40 -21.78
C GLY A 359 -5.74 6.86 -21.30
N GLY A 360 -4.93 7.15 -20.27
CA GLY A 360 -4.73 8.50 -19.73
C GLY A 360 -3.65 9.31 -20.47
N ARG A 361 -3.48 10.57 -20.05
CA ARG A 361 -2.32 11.40 -20.41
C ARG A 361 -1.60 11.86 -19.15
N VAL A 362 -0.28 12.03 -19.23
CA VAL A 362 0.56 12.49 -18.13
C VAL A 362 1.62 13.46 -18.63
N GLN A 363 1.91 14.49 -17.83
CA GLN A 363 3.09 15.32 -17.99
C GLN A 363 4.11 14.99 -16.91
N VAL A 364 5.36 14.78 -17.34
CA VAL A 364 6.49 14.44 -16.49
C VAL A 364 7.56 15.52 -16.66
N PHE A 365 7.90 16.19 -15.57
CA PHE A 365 9.00 17.14 -15.53
C PHE A 365 10.27 16.43 -15.11
N VAL A 366 11.32 16.53 -15.91
CA VAL A 366 12.62 15.88 -15.69
C VAL A 366 13.66 16.96 -15.47
N GLU A 367 14.39 16.86 -14.37
CA GLU A 367 15.41 17.84 -14.00
C GLU A 367 16.63 17.14 -13.39
N ARG A 368 17.82 17.72 -13.58
CA ARG A 368 18.98 17.33 -12.79
C ARG A 368 18.68 17.70 -11.35
N ALA A 369 18.84 16.75 -10.44
CA ALA A 369 18.51 17.00 -9.06
C ALA A 369 19.50 18.02 -8.46
N ASP A 370 19.01 18.94 -7.61
CA ASP A 370 19.81 19.89 -6.84
C ASP A 370 20.31 19.26 -5.52
N ASP A 371 21.58 19.48 -5.18
CA ASP A 371 22.26 18.97 -4.00
C ASP A 371 21.76 19.64 -2.72
N GLU A 372 21.68 20.97 -2.74
CA GLU A 372 21.33 21.75 -1.56
C GLU A 372 19.86 21.54 -1.20
N LEU A 373 18.97 21.60 -2.19
CA LEU A 373 17.54 21.40 -1.98
C LEU A 373 17.20 20.02 -1.41
N ILE A 374 17.83 18.96 -1.91
CA ILE A 374 17.58 17.59 -1.43
C ILE A 374 18.05 17.41 0.01
N GLU A 375 19.24 17.88 0.37
CA GLU A 375 19.72 17.76 1.75
C GLU A 375 18.84 18.57 2.71
N ARG A 376 18.35 19.75 2.31
CA ARG A 376 17.39 20.53 3.10
C ARG A 376 16.06 19.81 3.27
N LEU A 377 15.48 19.28 2.19
CA LEU A 377 14.25 18.50 2.25
C LEU A 377 14.41 17.27 3.14
N LEU A 378 15.56 16.56 3.04
CA LEU A 378 15.88 15.44 3.91
C LEU A 378 15.99 15.86 5.38
N ALA A 379 16.57 17.01 5.68
CA ALA A 379 16.66 17.55 7.03
C ALA A 379 15.27 17.85 7.62
N GLU A 380 14.37 18.47 6.84
CA GLU A 380 12.98 18.71 7.23
C GLU A 380 12.26 17.40 7.53
N ARG A 381 12.41 16.40 6.64
CA ARG A 381 11.79 15.09 6.82
C ARG A 381 12.34 14.32 8.02
N ALA A 382 13.65 14.38 8.26
CA ALA A 382 14.27 13.78 9.45
C ALA A 382 13.78 14.44 10.74
N ALA A 383 13.51 15.74 10.70
CA ALA A 383 12.88 16.49 11.79
C ALA A 383 11.35 16.30 11.86
N LYS A 384 10.77 15.42 11.02
CA LYS A 384 9.33 15.16 10.89
C LYS A 384 8.50 16.42 10.59
N ARG A 385 9.10 17.41 9.94
CA ARG A 385 8.41 18.61 9.47
C ARG A 385 7.93 18.41 8.04
N ALA A 386 6.75 18.92 7.75
CA ALA A 386 6.23 18.95 6.39
C ALA A 386 6.91 20.07 5.60
N ALA A 387 7.16 19.80 4.32
CA ALA A 387 7.78 20.78 3.44
C ALA A 387 7.20 20.66 2.03
N THR A 388 7.29 21.73 1.25
CA THR A 388 6.87 21.75 -0.15
C THR A 388 8.03 22.24 -1.01
N VAL A 389 8.35 21.50 -2.07
CA VAL A 389 9.22 21.99 -3.14
C VAL A 389 8.34 22.61 -4.22
N VAL A 390 8.57 23.88 -4.52
CA VAL A 390 7.92 24.60 -5.62
C VAL A 390 8.92 24.73 -6.76
N THR A 391 8.60 24.16 -7.91
CA THR A 391 9.44 24.20 -9.12
C THR A 391 8.76 25.03 -10.21
N ARG A 392 9.49 25.95 -10.83
CA ARG A 392 9.06 26.62 -12.06
C ARG A 392 9.35 25.71 -13.25
N LEU A 393 8.30 25.28 -13.95
CA LEU A 393 8.44 24.28 -15.02
C LEU A 393 9.13 24.81 -16.29
N ALA A 394 9.32 26.13 -16.40
CA ALA A 394 9.96 26.75 -17.55
C ALA A 394 11.49 26.60 -17.54
N ASP A 395 12.11 26.64 -16.35
CA ASP A 395 13.57 26.71 -16.19
C ASP A 395 14.11 25.85 -15.04
N GLY A 396 13.25 25.17 -14.28
CA GLY A 396 13.64 24.32 -13.16
C GLY A 396 14.04 25.08 -11.91
N THR A 397 13.86 26.40 -11.84
CA THR A 397 14.14 27.16 -10.62
C THR A 397 13.23 26.73 -9.48
N GLN A 398 13.80 26.57 -8.28
CA GLN A 398 13.15 25.94 -7.15
C GLN A 398 13.13 26.80 -5.89
N ALA A 399 12.10 26.57 -5.07
CA ALA A 399 12.07 26.99 -3.68
C ALA A 399 11.55 25.88 -2.77
N LEU A 400 12.15 25.72 -1.60
CA LEU A 400 11.64 24.92 -0.49
C LEU A 400 10.88 25.82 0.47
N VAL A 401 9.64 25.43 0.77
CA VAL A 401 8.78 26.05 1.77
C VAL A 401 8.65 25.09 2.95
N ALA A 402 9.12 25.48 4.13
CA ALA A 402 9.02 24.71 5.36
C ALA A 402 8.51 25.62 6.49
N GLY A 403 7.26 25.44 6.90
CA GLY A 403 6.59 26.39 7.80
C GLY A 403 6.46 27.78 7.14
N ASP A 404 7.04 28.80 7.76
CA ASP A 404 7.10 30.17 7.24
C ASP A 404 8.43 30.49 6.54
N GLU A 405 9.40 29.57 6.57
CA GLU A 405 10.66 29.75 5.87
C GLU A 405 10.51 29.38 4.40
N VAL A 406 10.99 30.28 3.53
CA VAL A 406 11.14 30.04 2.09
C VAL A 406 12.60 30.16 1.73
N SER A 407 13.08 29.25 0.91
CA SER A 407 14.48 29.16 0.55
C SER A 407 14.68 28.62 -0.85
N GLY A 408 15.83 28.89 -1.46
CA GLY A 408 16.09 28.62 -2.87
C GLY A 408 16.02 29.89 -3.71
N GLU A 409 16.14 29.74 -5.03
CA GLU A 409 16.26 30.86 -5.97
C GLU A 409 14.88 31.40 -6.41
N LEU A 410 13.82 30.60 -6.29
CA LEU A 410 12.49 30.99 -6.72
C LEU A 410 11.78 31.87 -5.68
N ALA A 411 11.52 33.13 -6.02
CA ALA A 411 10.70 34.02 -5.21
C ALA A 411 9.21 33.65 -5.31
N LEU A 412 8.54 33.50 -4.17
CA LEU A 412 7.10 33.26 -4.08
C LEU A 412 6.36 34.50 -3.56
N THR A 413 5.20 34.78 -4.13
CA THR A 413 4.26 35.79 -3.60
C THR A 413 3.54 35.27 -2.35
N GLU A 414 2.93 36.15 -1.55
CA GLU A 414 2.17 35.72 -0.36
C GLU A 414 0.98 34.83 -0.75
N ALA A 415 0.30 35.14 -1.85
CA ALA A 415 -0.81 34.32 -2.36
C ALA A 415 -0.35 32.89 -2.72
N GLN A 416 0.84 32.76 -3.33
CA GLN A 416 1.43 31.46 -3.64
C GLN A 416 1.87 30.71 -2.38
N ARG A 417 2.44 31.40 -1.39
CA ARG A 417 2.77 30.79 -0.09
C ARG A 417 1.53 30.25 0.60
N GLU A 418 0.44 30.99 0.62
CA GLU A 418 -0.79 30.53 1.26
C GLU A 418 -1.40 29.32 0.55
N GLU A 419 -1.41 29.33 -0.79
CA GLU A 419 -1.85 28.19 -1.57
C GLU A 419 -0.96 26.94 -1.36
N VAL A 420 0.35 27.12 -1.23
CA VAL A 420 1.30 26.05 -0.86
C VAL A 420 0.98 25.49 0.54
N ARG A 421 0.77 26.34 1.54
CA ARG A 421 0.37 25.91 2.89
C ARG A 421 -0.93 25.12 2.87
N ARG A 422 -1.93 25.59 2.10
CA ARG A 422 -3.23 24.93 1.93
C ARG A 422 -3.08 23.53 1.31
N ARG A 423 -2.24 23.39 0.30
CA ARG A 423 -1.94 22.10 -0.35
C ARG A 423 -1.21 21.14 0.58
N LEU A 424 -0.25 21.63 1.36
CA LEU A 424 0.50 20.83 2.31
C LEU A 424 -0.40 20.23 3.40
N ARG A 425 -1.41 20.96 3.88
CA ARG A 425 -2.42 20.44 4.84
C ARG A 425 -3.21 19.25 4.30
N SER A 426 -3.52 19.28 3.00
CA SER A 426 -4.30 18.24 2.33
C SER A 426 -3.45 17.17 1.65
N ASP A 427 -2.13 17.26 1.74
CA ASP A 427 -1.15 16.43 1.01
C ASP A 427 -1.43 16.36 -0.49
N LYS A 428 -1.83 17.50 -1.09
CA LYS A 428 -2.19 17.58 -2.51
C LYS A 428 -1.15 18.35 -3.30
N SER A 429 -0.26 17.62 -3.96
CA SER A 429 0.64 18.19 -4.96
C SER A 429 -0.12 18.68 -6.19
N GLY A 430 0.43 19.63 -6.94
CA GLY A 430 -0.16 20.07 -8.20
C GLY A 430 0.33 21.43 -8.68
N THR A 431 -0.24 21.87 -9.81
CA THR A 431 0.15 23.14 -10.44
C THR A 431 -0.44 24.37 -9.76
N LEU A 432 0.33 25.46 -9.74
CA LEU A 432 -0.05 26.80 -9.30
C LEU A 432 0.07 27.77 -10.48
N GLU A 433 -0.85 28.74 -10.54
CA GLU A 433 -0.76 29.83 -11.51
C GLU A 433 0.30 30.86 -11.09
N SER A 434 1.04 31.37 -12.08
CA SER A 434 1.97 32.49 -11.92
C SER A 434 2.02 33.30 -13.21
N SER A 435 2.33 34.60 -13.09
CA SER A 435 2.58 35.49 -14.23
C SER A 435 3.78 35.04 -15.07
N ASP A 436 4.74 34.35 -14.45
CA ASP A 436 6.03 34.01 -15.05
C ASP A 436 6.07 32.56 -15.56
N GLY A 437 4.90 31.92 -15.71
CA GLY A 437 4.75 30.54 -16.17
C GLY A 437 4.07 29.63 -15.15
N THR A 438 4.15 28.32 -15.39
CA THR A 438 3.52 27.31 -14.52
C THR A 438 4.47 26.92 -13.39
N LEU A 439 4.00 27.01 -12.15
CA LEU A 439 4.70 26.44 -11.00
C LEU A 439 4.07 25.08 -10.64
N PHE A 440 4.86 24.17 -10.11
CA PHE A 440 4.39 22.91 -9.54
C PHE A 440 4.82 22.83 -8.08
N ALA A 441 3.84 22.62 -7.19
CA ALA A 441 4.06 22.45 -5.76
C ALA A 441 4.00 20.96 -5.40
N ARG A 442 5.15 20.38 -5.06
CA ARG A 442 5.28 19.02 -4.54
C ARG A 442 5.29 19.04 -3.01
N CYS A 443 4.20 18.57 -2.42
CA CYS A 443 4.03 18.55 -0.96
C CYS A 443 4.62 17.26 -0.38
N TYR A 444 5.48 17.36 0.62
CA TYR A 444 5.99 16.23 1.40
C TYR A 444 5.43 16.32 2.81
N SER A 445 4.24 15.75 3.02
CA SER A 445 3.56 15.77 4.30
C SER A 445 3.89 14.53 5.14
N GLN A 446 3.60 14.59 6.44
CA GLN A 446 3.56 13.40 7.30
C GLN A 446 2.12 12.91 7.39
N ALA A 447 1.90 11.78 8.07
CA ALA A 447 0.55 11.43 8.48
C ALA A 447 -0.01 12.58 9.36
N PRO A 448 -1.24 13.07 9.09
CA PRO A 448 -1.82 14.13 9.91
C PRO A 448 -1.97 13.63 11.35
N ARG A 449 -1.78 14.52 12.32
CA ARG A 449 -1.85 14.16 13.74
C ARG A 449 -3.16 14.62 14.35
N MET A 450 -3.75 13.79 15.20
CA MET A 450 -4.91 14.16 16.03
C MET A 450 -4.54 14.01 17.50
N VAL A 451 -4.46 15.14 18.19
CA VAL A 451 -4.26 15.20 19.65
C VAL A 451 -5.63 15.36 20.31
N ILE A 452 -6.04 14.35 21.08
CA ILE A 452 -7.32 14.34 21.79
C ILE A 452 -7.08 14.56 23.28
N VAL A 453 -7.61 15.64 23.84
CA VAL A 453 -7.47 15.98 25.25
C VAL A 453 -8.71 15.52 26.02
N GLY A 454 -8.51 14.58 26.94
CA GLY A 454 -9.55 13.89 27.69
C GLY A 454 -9.81 12.47 27.18
N ALA A 455 -9.54 11.46 28.00
CA ALA A 455 -9.76 10.04 27.73
C ALA A 455 -11.19 9.59 28.15
N VAL A 456 -12.20 10.31 27.65
CA VAL A 456 -13.62 10.07 27.96
C VAL A 456 -14.24 8.97 27.06
N HIS A 457 -15.53 8.69 27.22
CA HIS A 457 -16.23 7.69 26.41
C HIS A 457 -16.34 8.05 24.92
N ILE A 458 -16.42 9.34 24.56
CA ILE A 458 -16.37 9.78 23.16
C ILE A 458 -15.00 9.46 22.55
N THR A 459 -13.92 9.63 23.31
CA THR A 459 -12.54 9.34 22.86
C THR A 459 -12.34 7.88 22.49
N GLN A 460 -13.01 6.96 23.19
CA GLN A 460 -12.95 5.52 22.89
C GLN A 460 -13.53 5.18 21.51
N ALA A 461 -14.49 5.98 21.02
CA ALA A 461 -15.01 5.85 19.66
C ALA A 461 -14.21 6.67 18.65
N LEU A 462 -13.82 7.90 19.00
CA LEU A 462 -13.13 8.82 18.09
C LEU A 462 -11.72 8.35 17.73
N ALA A 463 -10.93 7.88 18.71
CA ALA A 463 -9.54 7.49 18.48
C ALA A 463 -9.38 6.40 17.41
N PRO A 464 -10.11 5.26 17.45
CA PRO A 464 -10.01 4.26 16.38
C PRO A 464 -10.55 4.78 15.05
N MET A 465 -11.60 5.61 15.03
CA MET A 465 -12.11 6.22 13.80
C MET A 465 -11.08 7.15 13.15
N ALA A 466 -10.39 7.97 13.94
CA ALA A 466 -9.33 8.84 13.47
C ALA A 466 -8.13 8.04 12.94
N ALA A 467 -7.71 6.98 13.64
CA ALA A 467 -6.66 6.10 13.17
C ALA A 467 -7.03 5.42 11.82
N MET A 468 -8.27 4.93 11.68
CA MET A 468 -8.77 4.38 10.41
C MET A 468 -8.83 5.42 9.29
N ALA A 469 -9.07 6.68 9.61
CA ALA A 469 -9.03 7.80 8.67
C ALA A 469 -7.60 8.27 8.32
N GLY A 470 -6.57 7.59 8.83
CA GLY A 470 -5.16 7.86 8.51
C GLY A 470 -4.48 8.88 9.43
N PHE A 471 -5.07 9.20 10.59
CA PHE A 471 -4.43 10.08 11.57
C PHE A 471 -3.50 9.30 12.51
N GLU A 472 -2.35 9.88 12.83
CA GLU A 472 -1.60 9.49 14.02
C GLU A 472 -2.29 10.09 15.25
N VAL A 473 -2.79 9.23 16.14
CA VAL A 473 -3.63 9.64 17.28
C VAL A 473 -2.83 9.61 18.58
N VAL A 474 -2.87 10.73 19.31
CA VAL A 474 -2.33 10.85 20.66
C VAL A 474 -3.44 11.31 21.61
N VAL A 475 -3.67 10.56 22.68
CA VAL A 475 -4.62 10.93 23.73
C VAL A 475 -3.88 11.46 24.96
N VAL A 476 -4.31 12.61 25.45
CA VAL A 476 -3.74 13.29 26.62
C VAL A 476 -4.78 13.31 27.74
N ASP A 477 -4.51 12.64 28.85
CA ASP A 477 -5.34 12.76 30.05
C ASP A 477 -4.51 12.46 31.31
N PRO A 478 -4.29 13.44 32.22
CA PRO A 478 -3.49 13.22 33.42
C PRO A 478 -4.18 12.29 34.43
N ARG A 479 -5.47 11.99 34.26
CA ARG A 479 -6.21 11.07 35.12
C ARG A 479 -5.92 9.64 34.68
N ARG A 480 -4.96 9.00 35.34
CA ARG A 480 -4.51 7.62 35.07
C ARG A 480 -5.63 6.58 34.95
N ALA A 481 -6.72 6.74 35.70
CA ALA A 481 -7.88 5.85 35.63
C ALA A 481 -8.63 5.91 34.27
N PHE A 482 -8.44 6.98 33.50
CA PHE A 482 -9.03 7.15 32.17
C PHE A 482 -8.06 6.78 31.05
N ALA A 483 -6.78 7.08 31.24
CA ALA A 483 -5.70 6.83 30.31
C ALA A 483 -5.11 5.41 30.43
N THR A 484 -5.92 4.37 30.15
CA THR A 484 -5.49 2.97 30.21
C THR A 484 -5.51 2.28 28.84
N ALA A 485 -4.60 1.34 28.62
CA ALA A 485 -4.53 0.55 27.39
C ALA A 485 -5.78 -0.32 27.16
N GLU A 486 -6.46 -0.74 28.22
CA GLU A 486 -7.74 -1.48 28.12
C GLU A 486 -8.86 -0.63 27.53
N ARG A 487 -8.90 0.66 27.88
CA ARG A 487 -9.93 1.59 27.39
C ARG A 487 -9.58 2.16 26.02
N LEU A 488 -8.29 2.27 25.70
CA LEU A 488 -7.77 2.85 24.46
C LEU A 488 -6.73 1.92 23.83
N PRO A 489 -7.14 0.74 23.34
CA PRO A 489 -6.21 -0.24 22.78
C PRO A 489 -5.59 0.28 21.47
N GLY A 490 -4.27 0.15 21.34
CA GLY A 490 -3.54 0.54 20.12
C GLY A 490 -3.38 2.04 19.89
N VAL A 491 -3.72 2.87 20.88
CA VAL A 491 -3.61 4.34 20.81
C VAL A 491 -2.47 4.81 21.71
N THR A 492 -1.68 5.78 21.25
CA THR A 492 -0.66 6.43 22.09
C THR A 492 -1.34 7.29 23.15
N VAL A 493 -1.07 7.02 24.43
CA VAL A 493 -1.67 7.76 25.55
C VAL A 493 -0.58 8.37 26.43
N THR A 494 -0.72 9.64 26.78
CA THR A 494 0.10 10.31 27.80
C THR A 494 -0.74 10.72 29.02
N THR A 495 -0.11 10.63 30.19
CA THR A 495 -0.66 11.03 31.49
C THR A 495 -0.02 12.32 32.02
N GLU A 496 0.72 13.02 31.17
CA GLU A 496 1.22 14.37 31.43
C GLU A 496 0.06 15.38 31.44
N TRP A 497 0.30 16.56 32.01
CA TRP A 497 -0.66 17.67 31.89
C TRP A 497 -0.71 18.18 30.45
N PRO A 498 -1.84 18.74 29.97
CA PRO A 498 -1.97 19.09 28.56
C PRO A 498 -0.96 20.12 28.05
N ASP A 499 -0.59 21.12 28.85
CA ASP A 499 0.46 22.08 28.52
C ASP A 499 1.82 21.39 28.31
N GLU A 500 2.23 20.51 29.22
CA GLU A 500 3.48 19.74 29.12
C GLU A 500 3.46 18.80 27.91
N ALA A 501 2.37 18.05 27.76
CA ALA A 501 2.18 17.07 26.69
C ALA A 501 2.23 17.75 25.32
N LEU A 502 1.47 18.83 25.11
CA LEU A 502 1.37 19.49 23.81
C LEU A 502 2.70 20.20 23.45
N ALA A 503 3.42 20.75 24.43
CA ALA A 503 4.76 21.29 24.22
C ALA A 503 5.74 20.21 23.73
N ARG A 504 5.69 19.00 24.30
CA ARG A 504 6.52 17.86 23.89
C ARG A 504 6.12 17.27 22.55
N ILE A 505 4.81 17.17 22.28
CA ILE A 505 4.28 16.63 21.02
C ILE A 505 4.64 17.55 19.84
N GLY A 506 4.68 18.88 20.06
CA GLY A 506 4.96 19.87 19.03
C GLY A 506 3.78 20.02 18.07
N LEU A 507 3.05 21.12 18.18
CA LEU A 507 1.87 21.40 17.36
C LEU A 507 2.25 22.12 16.07
N ASP A 508 1.80 21.62 14.93
CA ASP A 508 2.09 22.17 13.61
C ASP A 508 0.83 22.28 12.72
N ALA A 509 1.03 22.72 11.48
CA ALA A 509 -0.04 22.84 10.48
C ALA A 509 -0.70 21.51 10.05
N GLN A 510 -0.17 20.37 10.48
CA GLN A 510 -0.75 19.04 10.25
C GLN A 510 -1.46 18.47 11.48
N THR A 511 -1.55 19.26 12.55
CA THR A 511 -2.11 18.81 13.82
C THR A 511 -3.55 19.33 13.98
N ALA A 512 -4.47 18.41 14.27
CA ALA A 512 -5.78 18.70 14.82
C ALA A 512 -5.75 18.51 16.34
N VAL A 513 -6.28 19.48 17.09
CA VAL A 513 -6.46 19.38 18.53
C VAL A 513 -7.96 19.32 18.84
N VAL A 514 -8.37 18.32 19.62
CA VAL A 514 -9.77 18.12 20.02
C VAL A 514 -9.86 17.99 21.53
N THR A 515 -10.55 18.90 22.21
CA THR A 515 -10.75 18.83 23.67
C THR A 515 -12.12 18.24 24.00
N LEU A 516 -12.13 17.11 24.71
CA LEU A 516 -13.32 16.32 25.05
C LEU A 516 -13.54 16.18 26.55
N SER A 517 -12.76 16.86 27.40
CA SER A 517 -12.75 16.60 28.84
C SER A 517 -13.89 17.29 29.62
N HIS A 518 -14.41 18.41 29.10
CA HIS A 518 -15.32 19.34 29.80
C HIS A 518 -14.73 19.99 31.07
N ASP A 519 -13.46 19.75 31.39
CA ASP A 519 -12.78 20.33 32.54
C ASP A 519 -11.89 21.49 32.06
N PRO A 520 -12.18 22.74 32.45
CA PRO A 520 -11.32 23.88 32.12
C PRO A 520 -9.84 23.68 32.49
N LYS A 521 -9.54 22.89 33.54
CA LYS A 521 -8.15 22.60 33.93
C LYS A 521 -7.39 21.78 32.90
N LEU A 522 -8.10 21.04 32.04
CA LEU A 522 -7.51 20.24 30.97
C LEU A 522 -7.72 20.90 29.60
N ASP A 523 -8.93 21.37 29.34
CA ASP A 523 -9.31 21.97 28.06
C ASP A 523 -8.57 23.30 27.83
N ASP A 524 -8.51 24.20 28.82
CA ASP A 524 -8.00 25.55 28.58
C ASP A 524 -6.48 25.58 28.29
N PRO A 525 -5.61 24.86 29.03
CA PRO A 525 -4.18 24.78 28.67
C PRO A 525 -3.96 24.21 27.26
N ALA A 526 -4.76 23.21 26.88
CA ALA A 526 -4.68 22.63 25.55
C ALA A 526 -5.10 23.61 24.44
N LEU A 527 -6.20 24.34 24.67
CA LEU A 527 -6.70 25.33 23.73
C LEU A 527 -5.75 26.52 23.60
N ILE A 528 -5.14 26.98 24.69
CA ILE A 528 -4.12 28.03 24.65
C ILE A 528 -2.96 27.61 23.74
N ALA A 529 -2.39 26.42 23.97
CA ALA A 529 -1.30 25.90 23.15
C ALA A 529 -1.70 25.75 21.68
N ALA A 530 -2.92 25.26 21.40
CA ALA A 530 -3.41 25.08 20.03
C ALA A 530 -3.68 26.42 19.32
N LEU A 531 -4.20 27.43 20.02
CA LEU A 531 -4.49 28.75 19.46
C LEU A 531 -3.23 29.55 19.15
N GLN A 532 -2.16 29.31 19.90
CA GLN A 532 -0.84 29.89 19.67
C GLN A 532 -0.05 29.14 18.58
N SER A 533 -0.52 27.98 18.13
CA SER A 533 0.13 27.20 17.08
C SER A 533 -0.58 27.32 15.73
N GLN A 534 0.00 26.68 14.71
CA GLN A 534 -0.54 26.62 13.36
C GLN A 534 -1.52 25.45 13.13
N CYS A 535 -2.05 24.81 14.18
CA CYS A 535 -3.01 23.71 14.06
C CYS A 535 -4.11 24.00 13.03
N PHE A 536 -4.34 23.06 12.11
CA PHE A 536 -5.36 23.24 11.07
C PHE A 536 -6.79 23.10 11.60
N TYR A 537 -6.95 22.48 12.77
CA TYR A 537 -8.24 22.31 13.41
C TYR A 537 -8.11 22.38 14.93
N ILE A 538 -9.02 23.16 15.55
CA ILE A 538 -9.13 23.29 17.01
C ILE A 538 -10.60 23.07 17.38
N GLY A 539 -10.92 21.90 17.91
CA GLY A 539 -12.27 21.52 18.29
C GLY A 539 -12.45 21.45 19.79
N ALA A 540 -13.59 21.91 20.31
CA ALA A 540 -13.82 21.91 21.75
C ALA A 540 -15.25 21.51 22.12
N LEU A 541 -15.39 20.36 22.79
CA LEU A 541 -16.68 19.80 23.21
C LEU A 541 -17.41 20.72 24.19
N GLY A 542 -18.71 20.89 24.02
CA GLY A 542 -19.51 21.75 24.90
C GLY A 542 -20.70 22.36 24.19
N SER A 543 -21.78 22.55 24.95
CA SER A 543 -22.92 23.37 24.50
C SER A 543 -22.50 24.80 24.19
N SER A 544 -23.32 25.57 23.47
CA SER A 544 -23.10 27.01 23.23
C SER A 544 -22.88 27.78 24.54
N ARG A 545 -23.57 27.39 25.62
CA ARG A 545 -23.38 27.97 26.96
C ARG A 545 -22.00 27.64 27.55
N THR A 546 -21.53 26.40 27.40
CA THR A 546 -20.18 25.99 27.84
C THR A 546 -19.12 26.73 27.05
N HIS A 547 -19.32 26.88 25.73
CA HIS A 547 -18.41 27.62 24.86
C HIS A 547 -18.34 29.10 25.23
N ALA A 548 -19.46 29.76 25.53
CA ALA A 548 -19.44 31.17 25.95
C ALA A 548 -18.57 31.41 27.21
N ARG A 549 -18.62 30.48 28.18
CA ARG A 549 -17.75 30.54 29.37
C ARG A 549 -16.28 30.30 29.04
N ARG A 550 -16.00 29.42 28.07
CA ARG A 550 -14.64 29.16 27.57
C ARG A 550 -14.08 30.39 26.87
N VAL A 551 -14.88 31.04 26.01
CA VAL A 551 -14.54 32.31 25.36
C VAL A 551 -14.13 33.36 26.39
N ALA A 552 -14.91 33.57 27.44
CA ALA A 552 -14.56 34.54 28.49
C ALA A 552 -13.17 34.27 29.11
N ARG A 553 -12.88 33.03 29.50
CA ARG A 553 -11.59 32.66 30.11
C ARG A 553 -10.41 32.78 29.14
N LEU A 554 -10.59 32.43 27.88
CA LEU A 554 -9.54 32.55 26.86
C LEU A 554 -9.32 34.00 26.43
N THR A 555 -10.34 34.84 26.46
CA THR A 555 -10.20 36.30 26.29
C THR A 555 -9.39 36.90 27.43
N GLU A 556 -9.66 36.52 28.68
CA GLU A 556 -8.86 36.93 29.85
C GLU A 556 -7.40 36.46 29.73
N ALA A 557 -7.15 35.34 29.05
CA ALA A 557 -5.81 34.84 28.73
C ALA A 557 -5.15 35.54 27.52
N GLY A 558 -5.78 36.59 26.95
CA GLY A 558 -5.21 37.39 25.86
C GLY A 558 -5.35 36.79 24.46
N LEU A 559 -6.24 35.81 24.25
CA LEU A 559 -6.41 35.10 22.98
C LEU A 559 -7.65 35.50 22.18
N ALA A 560 -8.22 36.69 22.45
CA ALA A 560 -9.47 37.17 21.86
C ALA A 560 -9.49 37.04 20.32
N ASP A 561 -8.39 37.42 19.66
CA ASP A 561 -8.28 37.43 18.20
C ASP A 561 -8.22 36.02 17.59
N ALA A 562 -7.77 35.03 18.37
CA ALA A 562 -7.63 33.64 17.91
C ALA A 562 -8.91 32.80 18.11
N LEU A 563 -9.85 33.26 18.93
CA LEU A 563 -11.08 32.52 19.29
C LEU A 563 -11.92 32.02 18.09
N PRO A 564 -12.04 32.75 16.95
CA PRO A 564 -12.78 32.26 15.80
C PRO A 564 -12.26 30.93 15.22
N ARG A 565 -11.03 30.53 15.56
CA ARG A 565 -10.45 29.24 15.16
C ARG A 565 -11.04 28.04 15.91
N ILE A 566 -11.77 28.26 17.01
CA ILE A 566 -12.36 27.19 17.81
C ILE A 566 -13.68 26.73 17.20
N HIS A 567 -13.74 25.47 16.79
CA HIS A 567 -14.99 24.80 16.44
C HIS A 567 -15.70 24.32 17.71
N ALA A 568 -16.73 25.05 18.13
CA ALA A 568 -17.53 24.74 19.30
C ALA A 568 -19.02 25.12 19.09
N PRO A 569 -20.00 24.22 19.31
CA PRO A 569 -19.83 22.81 19.65
C PRO A 569 -18.98 22.05 18.62
N VAL A 570 -18.18 21.11 19.10
CA VAL A 570 -17.28 20.33 18.24
C VAL A 570 -18.07 19.38 17.34
N GLY A 571 -17.63 19.25 16.10
CA GLY A 571 -18.22 18.36 15.10
C GLY A 571 -19.33 19.01 14.26
N LEU A 572 -19.72 18.34 13.18
CA LEU A 572 -20.85 18.74 12.34
C LEU A 572 -22.18 18.50 13.06
N ASP A 573 -23.17 19.37 12.82
CA ASP A 573 -24.51 19.14 13.36
C ASP A 573 -25.23 18.04 12.57
N LEU A 574 -25.07 16.80 13.04
CA LEU A 574 -25.69 15.60 12.48
C LEU A 574 -26.91 15.12 13.29
N GLY A 575 -27.26 15.81 14.39
CA GLY A 575 -28.35 15.44 15.31
C GLY A 575 -28.09 14.24 16.23
N GLY A 576 -26.91 13.59 16.12
CA GLY A 576 -26.51 12.43 16.92
C GLY A 576 -26.32 12.73 18.41
N ARG A 577 -26.53 11.72 19.27
CA ARG A 577 -26.49 11.86 20.74
C ARG A 577 -25.61 10.84 21.44
N SER A 578 -25.37 9.69 20.81
CA SER A 578 -24.48 8.68 21.36
C SER A 578 -23.00 9.08 21.19
N PRO A 579 -22.09 8.53 22.00
CA PRO A 579 -20.65 8.83 21.88
C PRO A 579 -20.07 8.53 20.50
N ALA A 580 -20.55 7.46 19.84
CA ALA A 580 -20.11 7.07 18.50
C ALA A 580 -20.61 8.05 17.43
N GLU A 581 -21.86 8.50 17.50
CA GLU A 581 -22.39 9.50 16.56
C GLU A 581 -21.70 10.85 16.73
N ILE A 582 -21.41 11.26 17.97
CA ILE A 582 -20.60 12.46 18.24
C ILE A 582 -19.21 12.28 17.65
N ALA A 583 -18.56 11.14 17.85
CA ALA A 583 -17.25 10.85 17.25
C ALA A 583 -17.27 10.95 15.71
N VAL A 584 -18.31 10.41 15.05
CA VAL A 584 -18.52 10.55 13.59
C VAL A 584 -18.65 12.02 13.19
N SER A 585 -19.45 12.80 13.92
CA SER A 585 -19.61 14.24 13.71
C SER A 585 -18.28 15.01 13.84
N VAL A 586 -17.46 14.67 14.84
CA VAL A 586 -16.15 15.28 15.06
C VAL A 586 -15.18 14.95 13.93
N ILE A 587 -14.98 13.65 13.62
CA ILE A 587 -14.03 13.27 12.58
C ILE A 587 -14.46 13.81 11.20
N ALA A 588 -15.75 13.88 10.92
CA ALA A 588 -16.26 14.48 9.69
C ALA A 588 -15.90 15.97 9.59
N GLN A 589 -16.03 16.73 10.67
CA GLN A 589 -15.64 18.16 10.69
C GLN A 589 -14.12 18.33 10.59
N VAL A 590 -13.33 17.49 11.25
CA VAL A 590 -11.86 17.52 11.14
C VAL A 590 -11.42 17.26 9.69
N ILE A 591 -11.98 16.22 9.06
CA ILE A 591 -11.70 15.90 7.65
C ILE A 591 -12.13 17.06 6.76
N GLN A 592 -13.32 17.64 6.97
CA GLN A 592 -13.77 18.81 6.22
C GLN A 592 -12.76 19.96 6.35
N ALA A 593 -12.35 20.33 7.56
CA ALA A 593 -11.41 21.41 7.80
C ALA A 593 -10.04 21.18 7.12
N ARG A 594 -9.59 19.92 7.05
CA ARG A 594 -8.34 19.56 6.35
C ARG A 594 -8.39 19.84 4.84
N TYR A 595 -9.57 19.73 4.22
CA TYR A 595 -9.74 19.87 2.77
C TYR A 595 -10.48 21.14 2.33
N SER A 596 -10.98 21.94 3.27
CA SER A 596 -11.63 23.22 2.99
C SER A 596 -10.69 24.18 2.25
N LYS A 597 -11.26 24.95 1.32
CA LYS A 597 -10.55 25.94 0.50
C LYS A 597 -10.19 27.18 1.29
#